data_AF-A0A7Y7IA20-F1
#
_entry.id   AF-A0A7Y7IA20-F1
#
_cell.length_a   1.000
_cell.length_b   1.000
_cell.length_c   1.000
_cell.angle_alpha   90.00
_cell.angle_beta   90.00
_cell.angle_gamma   90.00
#
_symmetry.space_group_name_H-M   'P 1'
#
loop_
_entity.id
_entity.type
_entity.pdbx_description
1 polymer ?
#
loop_
_entity_poly.entity_id
_entity_poly.type
_entity_poly.pdbx_seq_one_letter_code
_entity_poly.pdbx_strand_id
1 'polypeptide(L)' 'MKKTEAIELLGGSITATAAAIGVSYQAVNQWPEDLPARIEDRVLAALARQRGLVASIRAAKRKQKEAA' A
#
# COMPACT_ATOMS: atom_id res chain seq x y z
N MET A 1 -9.99 -3.34 -6.75
CA MET A 1 -10.36 -2.51 -5.57
C MET A 1 -11.07 -1.21 -5.98
N LYS A 2 -11.98 -0.67 -5.15
CA LYS A 2 -12.60 0.66 -5.37
C LYS A 2 -11.74 1.79 -4.80
N LYS A 3 -11.81 2.99 -5.39
CA LYS A 3 -11.08 4.18 -4.92
C LYS A 3 -11.42 4.55 -3.48
N THR A 4 -12.70 4.57 -3.15
CA THR A 4 -13.22 4.90 -1.82
C THR A 4 -12.68 3.91 -0.77
N GLU A 5 -12.74 2.62 -1.06
CA GLU A 5 -12.16 1.55 -0.24
C GLU A 5 -10.66 1.75 0.00
N ALA A 6 -9.88 2.06 -1.05
CA ALA A 6 -8.46 2.31 -0.92
C ALA A 6 -8.14 3.50 0.00
N ILE A 7 -8.94 4.57 -0.08
CA ILE A 7 -8.79 5.78 0.74
C ILE A 7 -9.05 5.47 2.21
N GLU A 8 -10.13 4.74 2.51
CA GLU A 8 -10.46 4.32 3.87
C GLU A 8 -9.34 3.47 4.49
N LEU A 9 -8.85 2.48 3.74
CA LEU A 9 -7.80 1.57 4.19
C LEU A 9 -6.47 2.28 4.53
N LEU A 10 -6.15 3.38 3.83
CA LEU A 10 -4.87 4.09 3.95
C LEU A 10 -4.94 5.36 4.82
N GLY A 11 -6.03 5.56 5.55
CA GLY A 11 -6.16 6.65 6.54
C GLY A 11 -7.33 7.60 6.33
N GLY A 12 -8.34 7.21 5.54
CA GLY A 12 -9.63 7.91 5.43
C GLY A 12 -9.59 9.25 4.68
N SER A 13 -8.46 9.60 4.05
CA SER A 13 -8.35 10.82 3.26
C SER A 13 -7.40 10.68 2.08
N ILE A 14 -7.62 11.49 1.04
CA ILE A 14 -6.76 11.55 -0.14
C ILE A 14 -5.33 11.94 0.26
N THR A 15 -5.17 12.88 1.18
CA THR A 15 -3.85 13.34 1.67
C THR A 15 -3.11 12.22 2.42
N ALA A 16 -3.79 11.50 3.32
CA ALA A 16 -3.19 10.37 4.03
C ALA A 16 -2.80 9.24 3.06
N THR A 17 -3.68 8.94 2.10
CA THR A 17 -3.45 7.96 1.04
C THR A 17 -2.23 8.31 0.19
N ALA A 18 -2.14 9.56 -0.25
CA ALA A 18 -1.03 10.08 -1.05
C ALA A 18 0.30 9.97 -0.29
N ALA A 19 0.30 10.33 1.00
CA ALA A 19 1.47 10.20 1.87
C ALA A 19 1.88 8.73 2.09
N ALA A 20 0.91 7.84 2.32
CA ALA A 20 1.16 6.42 2.54
C ALA A 20 1.75 5.71 1.31
N ILE A 21 1.34 6.12 0.12
CA ILE A 21 1.84 5.56 -1.15
C ILE A 21 3.12 6.25 -1.63
N GLY A 22 3.32 7.52 -1.27
CA GLY A 22 4.43 8.35 -1.75
C GLY A 22 4.16 8.98 -3.13
N VAL A 23 2.94 9.47 -3.34
CA VAL A 23 2.53 10.17 -4.58
C VAL A 23 1.90 11.51 -4.26
N SER A 24 1.65 12.34 -5.27
CA SER A 24 0.96 13.62 -5.05
C SER A 24 -0.52 13.42 -4.72
N TYR A 25 -1.11 14.39 -4.02
CA TYR A 25 -2.57 14.45 -3.79
C TYR A 25 -3.34 14.35 -5.11
N GLN A 26 -2.90 15.09 -6.14
CA GLN A 26 -3.56 15.11 -7.45
C GLN A 26 -3.56 13.73 -8.12
N ALA A 27 -2.51 12.93 -7.93
CA ALA A 27 -2.47 11.56 -8.46
C ALA A 27 -3.58 10.70 -7.87
N VAL A 28 -3.81 10.76 -6.56
CA VAL A 28 -4.90 10.03 -5.87
C VAL A 28 -6.27 10.60 -6.24
N ASN A 29 -6.38 11.93 -6.31
CA ASN A 29 -7.62 12.59 -6.70
C ASN A 29 -8.08 12.19 -8.11
N GLN A 30 -7.15 11.96 -9.03
CA GLN A 30 -7.42 11.55 -10.42
C GLN A 30 -7.62 10.03 -10.60
N TRP A 31 -7.57 9.22 -9.54
CA TRP A 31 -7.85 7.81 -9.70
C TRP A 31 -9.29 7.58 -10.20
N PRO A 32 -9.46 6.61 -11.13
CA PRO A 32 -10.78 6.13 -11.50
C PRO A 32 -11.47 5.45 -10.31
N GLU A 33 -12.79 5.28 -10.38
CA GLU A 33 -13.55 4.61 -9.32
C GLU A 33 -13.11 3.16 -9.12
N ASP A 34 -12.93 2.42 -10.21
CA ASP A 34 -12.33 1.09 -10.22
C ASP A 34 -10.83 1.20 -10.46
N LEU A 35 -10.04 0.81 -9.47
CA LEU A 35 -8.59 0.91 -9.54
C LEU A 35 -8.03 -0.13 -10.51
N PRO A 36 -7.20 0.26 -11.50
CA PRO A 36 -6.42 -0.67 -12.28
C PRO A 36 -5.44 -1.44 -11.38
N ALA A 37 -5.11 -2.67 -11.77
CA ALA A 37 -4.22 -3.56 -11.00
C ALA A 37 -2.94 -2.87 -10.52
N ARG A 38 -2.32 -2.03 -11.36
CA ARG A 38 -1.10 -1.28 -11.00
C ARG A 38 -1.29 -0.32 -9.82
N ILE A 39 -2.47 0.30 -9.69
CA ILE A 39 -2.77 1.21 -8.56
C ILE A 39 -3.12 0.37 -7.33
N GLU A 40 -3.92 -0.68 -7.51
CA GLU A 40 -4.26 -1.63 -6.46
C GLU A 40 -3.00 -2.26 -5.81
N ASP A 41 -2.03 -2.69 -6.61
CA ASP A 41 -0.75 -3.22 -6.11
C ASP A 41 0.00 -2.21 -5.24
N ARG A 42 -0.06 -0.91 -5.58
CA ARG A 42 0.57 0.15 -4.79
C ARG A 42 -0.15 0.37 -3.46
N VAL A 43 -1.48 0.30 -3.47
CA VAL A 43 -2.29 0.36 -2.25
C VAL A 43 -1.96 -0.81 -1.34
N LEU A 44 -1.95 -2.03 -1.87
CA LEU A 44 -1.60 -3.25 -1.13
C LEU A 44 -0.16 -3.20 -0.59
N ALA A 45 0.79 -2.71 -1.39
CA ALA A 45 2.16 -2.53 -0.95
C ALA A 45 2.29 -1.48 0.18
N ALA A 46 1.54 -0.39 0.12
CA ALA A 46 1.50 0.62 1.19
C ALA A 46 0.90 0.02 2.48
N LEU A 47 -0.21 -0.70 2.37
CA LEU A 47 -0.83 -1.40 3.50
C LEU A 47 0.10 -2.43 4.14
N ALA A 48 0.79 -3.24 3.33
CA ALA A 48 1.73 -4.23 3.81
C ALA A 48 2.90 -3.61 4.58
N ARG A 49 3.35 -2.41 4.19
CA ARG A 49 4.37 -1.66 4.93
C ARG A 49 3.83 -1.10 6.24
N GLN A 50 2.66 -0.45 6.23
CA GLN A 50 2.01 0.10 7.43
C GLN A 50 1.76 -0.97 8.49
N ARG A 51 1.39 -2.18 8.07
CA ARG A 51 1.10 -3.31 8.97
C ARG A 51 2.35 -4.13 9.35
N GLY A 52 3.55 -3.75 8.90
CA GLY A 52 4.79 -4.46 9.23
C GLY A 52 4.96 -5.82 8.54
N LEU A 53 4.07 -6.20 7.61
CA LEU A 53 4.14 -7.48 6.90
C LEU A 53 5.45 -7.61 6.10
N VAL A 54 5.89 -6.53 5.47
CA VAL A 54 7.16 -6.51 4.70
C VAL A 54 8.36 -6.78 5.61
N ALA A 55 8.37 -6.23 6.82
CA ALA A 55 9.45 -6.45 7.79
C ALA A 55 9.45 -7.92 8.28
N SER A 56 8.26 -8.47 8.57
CA SER A 56 8.08 -9.86 8.98
C SER A 56 8.59 -10.84 7.91
N ILE A 57 8.21 -10.64 6.64
CA ILE A 57 8.67 -11.50 5.52
C ILE A 57 10.19 -11.44 5.37
N ARG A 58 10.79 -10.24 5.46
CA ARG A 58 12.25 -10.07 5.38
C ARG A 58 12.97 -10.77 6.53
N ALA A 59 12.45 -10.66 7.75
CA ALA A 59 13.00 -11.34 8.92
C ALA A 59 12.92 -12.87 8.78
N ALA A 60 11.80 -13.40 8.28
CA ALA A 60 11.64 -14.83 8.04
C ALA A 60 12.64 -15.36 6.99
N LYS A 61 12.82 -14.64 5.87
CA LYS A 61 13.81 -15.01 4.83
C LYS A 61 15.24 -15.05 5.37
N ARG A 62 15.60 -14.12 6.27
CA ARG A 62 16.92 -14.11 6.92
C ARG A 62 17.14 -15.37 7.78
N LYS A 63 16.17 -15.73 8.63
CA LYS A 63 16.24 -16.94 9.48
C LYS A 63 16.39 -18.22 8.66
N GLN A 64 15.67 -18.34 7.54
CA GLN A 64 15.78 -19.50 6.65
C GLN A 64 17.17 -19.62 6.02
N LYS A 65 17.78 -18.50 5.62
CA LYS A 65 19.14 -18.48 5.07
C LYS A 65 20.19 -18.85 6.11
N GLU A 66 20.01 -18.47 7.37
CA GLU A 66 20.96 -18.81 8.46
C GLU A 66 20.87 -20.28 8.88
N ALA A 67 19.76 -20.97 8.55
CA ALA A 67 19.53 -22.38 8.87
C ALA A 67 19.91 -23.36 7.74
N ALA A 68 20.32 -22.85 6.57
CA ALA A 68 20.71 -23.62 5.39
C ALA A 68 22.22 -23.50 5.14
#